data_AF-A0A2T2S9K1-F1
#
_entry.id   AF-A0A2T2S9K1-F1
#
_cell.length_a   1.000
_cell.length_b   1.000
_cell.length_c   1.000
_cell.angle_alpha   90.00
_cell.angle_beta   90.00
_cell.angle_gamma   90.00
#
_symmetry.space_group_name_H-M   'P 1'
#
loop_
_entity.id
_entity.type
_entity.pdbx_description
1 polymer ?
#
loop_
_entity_poly.entity_id
_entity_poly.type
_entity_poly.pdbx_seq_one_letter_code
_entity_poly.pdbx_strand_id
1 'polypeptide(L)'
;MDADDSVEALHDRIEEALREDIEDQWDEVLDEWTEAAPSERKAVRAYVSGLRNRMLGALLDIDTEAELERGLATQYIEVKCHWTMLNTQIQHQTARSGAPEDDLIYRATCVSLIIQNLEPLLSQDRVDDLTAFLAEPLQ
;
A
#
# COMPACT_ATOMS: atom_id res chain seq x y z
N MET A 1 -28.80 -11.81 -6.68
CA MET A 1 -27.82 -10.84 -6.19
C MET A 1 -27.80 -9.75 -7.21
N ASP A 2 -28.31 -8.59 -6.85
CA ASP A 2 -28.19 -7.41 -7.70
C ASP A 2 -26.71 -7.03 -7.75
N ALA A 3 -26.24 -6.55 -8.90
CA ALA A 3 -24.85 -6.09 -9.06
C ALA A 3 -24.53 -4.87 -8.17
N ASP A 4 -25.56 -4.21 -7.63
CA ASP A 4 -25.42 -3.11 -6.66
C ASP A 4 -25.02 -3.63 -5.27
N ASP A 5 -25.59 -4.77 -4.85
CA ASP A 5 -25.26 -5.44 -3.57
C ASP A 5 -23.80 -5.93 -3.54
N SER A 6 -23.19 -6.25 -4.70
CA SER A 6 -21.80 -6.71 -4.78
C SER A 6 -20.79 -5.56 -4.75
N VAL A 7 -21.12 -4.40 -5.31
CA VAL A 7 -20.28 -3.19 -5.28
C VAL A 7 -20.20 -2.61 -3.88
N GLU A 8 -21.35 -2.42 -3.22
CA GLU A 8 -21.39 -1.88 -1.85
C GLU A 8 -20.61 -2.78 -0.88
N ALA A 9 -20.80 -4.09 -0.95
CA ALA A 9 -20.04 -5.04 -0.14
C ALA A 9 -18.52 -5.00 -0.40
N LEU A 10 -18.11 -4.71 -1.63
CA LEU A 10 -16.69 -4.56 -1.95
C LEU A 10 -16.13 -3.22 -1.46
N HIS A 11 -16.90 -2.14 -1.53
CA HIS A 11 -16.54 -0.86 -0.89
C HIS A 11 -16.36 -0.99 0.61
N ASP A 12 -17.27 -1.66 1.31
CA ASP A 12 -17.16 -1.88 2.76
C ASP A 12 -15.85 -2.59 3.12
N ARG A 13 -15.52 -3.66 2.39
CA ARG A 13 -14.25 -4.39 2.59
C ARG A 13 -13.02 -3.54 2.29
N ILE A 14 -13.09 -2.65 1.30
CA ILE A 14 -12.01 -1.71 0.98
C ILE A 14 -11.83 -0.69 2.10
N GLU A 15 -12.93 -0.14 2.62
CA GLU A 15 -12.90 0.80 3.73
C GLU A 15 -12.37 0.12 4.99
N GLU A 16 -12.80 -1.09 5.31
CA GLU A 16 -12.26 -1.90 6.42
C GLU A 16 -10.74 -2.07 6.26
N ALA A 17 -10.28 -2.57 5.12
CA ALA A 17 -8.86 -2.84 4.88
C ALA A 17 -7.96 -1.59 4.91
N LEU A 18 -8.47 -0.44 4.44
CA LEU A 18 -7.65 0.77 4.25
C LEU A 18 -7.94 1.88 5.24
N ARG A 19 -9.02 1.84 6.03
CA ARG A 19 -9.27 2.83 7.09
C ARG A 19 -9.18 2.24 8.48
N GLU A 20 -9.70 1.04 8.68
CA GLU A 20 -9.71 0.42 10.00
C GLU A 20 -8.32 -0.14 10.33
N ASP A 21 -7.87 0.11 11.56
CA ASP A 21 -6.63 -0.35 12.19
C ASP A 21 -5.29 0.02 11.53
N ILE A 22 -5.24 0.33 10.22
CA ILE A 22 -3.99 0.64 9.52
C ILE A 22 -3.29 1.89 10.08
N GLU A 23 -4.09 2.83 10.58
CA GLU A 23 -3.60 4.05 11.23
C GLU A 23 -2.84 3.73 12.51
N ASP A 24 -3.40 2.85 13.34
CA ASP A 24 -2.79 2.40 14.59
C ASP A 24 -1.57 1.52 14.30
N GLN A 25 -1.63 0.64 13.30
CA GLN A 25 -0.48 -0.17 12.87
C GLN A 25 0.70 0.69 12.40
N TRP A 26 0.44 1.78 11.67
CA TRP A 26 1.50 2.73 11.31
C TRP A 26 2.06 3.44 12.53
N ASP A 27 1.22 3.84 13.47
CA ASP A 27 1.66 4.50 14.68
C ASP A 27 2.53 3.55 15.54
N GLU A 28 2.15 2.26 15.65
CA GLU A 28 2.96 1.21 16.27
C GLU A 28 4.34 1.07 15.61
N VAL A 29 4.37 0.94 14.28
CA VAL A 29 5.62 0.85 13.51
C VAL A 29 6.49 2.09 13.72
N LEU A 30 5.90 3.28 13.72
CA LEU A 30 6.65 4.54 13.88
C LEU A 30 7.13 4.77 15.30
N ASP A 31 6.45 4.22 16.31
CA ASP A 31 6.88 4.30 17.71
C ASP A 31 8.10 3.42 18.00
N GLU A 32 8.35 2.38 17.20
CA GLU A 32 9.60 1.61 17.25
C GLU A 32 10.82 2.44 16.78
N TRP A 33 10.62 3.54 16.04
CA TRP A 33 11.69 4.45 15.62
C TRP A 33 12.12 5.41 16.72
N THR A 34 12.73 4.89 17.78
CA THR A 34 13.00 5.64 19.01
C THR A 34 13.89 6.87 18.82
N GLU A 35 14.77 6.85 17.83
CA GLU A 35 15.76 7.88 17.51
C GLU A 35 15.18 9.04 16.69
N ALA A 36 14.04 8.86 16.02
CA ALA A 36 13.42 9.90 15.22
C ALA A 36 12.87 11.06 16.04
N ALA A 37 13.04 12.27 15.50
CA ALA A 37 12.28 13.41 15.96
C ALA A 37 10.77 13.22 15.65
N PRO A 38 9.86 13.77 16.48
CA PRO A 38 8.42 13.71 16.22
C PRO A 38 8.01 14.23 14.84
N SER A 39 8.76 15.20 14.28
CA SER A 39 8.53 15.72 12.93
C SER A 39 8.83 14.70 11.83
N GLU A 40 9.80 13.82 12.03
CA GLU A 40 10.19 12.79 11.04
C GLU A 40 9.13 11.69 10.98
N ARG A 41 8.69 11.19 12.15
CA ARG A 41 7.56 10.25 12.24
C ARG A 41 6.31 10.84 11.61
N LYS A 42 6.00 12.10 11.91
CA LYS A 42 4.86 12.81 11.28
C LYS A 42 5.00 12.92 9.76
N ALA A 43 6.22 13.13 9.25
CA ALA A 43 6.45 13.19 7.81
C ALA A 43 6.21 11.83 7.13
N VAL A 44 6.68 10.73 7.73
CA VAL A 44 6.40 9.37 7.25
C VAL A 44 4.90 9.07 7.31
N ARG A 45 4.25 9.40 8.43
CA ARG A 45 2.79 9.22 8.59
C ARG A 45 1.99 9.97 7.54
N ALA A 46 2.32 11.24 7.29
CA ALA A 46 1.67 12.06 6.27
C ALA A 46 1.87 11.49 4.86
N TYR A 47 3.07 10.98 4.58
CA TYR A 47 3.40 10.35 3.31
C TYR A 47 2.53 9.11 3.03
N VAL A 48 2.48 8.14 3.95
CA VAL A 48 1.71 6.91 3.75
C VAL A 48 0.20 7.15 3.78
N SER A 49 -0.25 8.08 4.63
CA SER A 49 -1.65 8.51 4.65
C SER A 49 -2.05 9.14 3.32
N GLY A 50 -1.17 9.94 2.70
CA GLY A 50 -1.41 10.53 1.40
C GLY A 50 -1.48 9.51 0.27
N LEU A 51 -0.67 8.44 0.33
CA LEU A 51 -0.76 7.32 -0.62
C LEU A 51 -2.10 6.60 -0.50
N ARG A 52 -2.44 6.13 0.71
CA ARG A 52 -3.70 5.45 0.99
C ARG A 52 -4.93 6.30 0.65
N ASN A 53 -4.95 7.59 1.03
CA ASN A 53 -6.11 8.44 0.80
C ASN A 53 -6.41 8.64 -0.69
N ARG A 54 -5.37 8.69 -1.54
CA ARG A 54 -5.55 8.73 -3.00
C ARG A 54 -6.16 7.44 -3.53
N MET A 55 -5.70 6.30 -3.02
CA MET A 55 -6.23 4.98 -3.40
C MET A 55 -7.71 4.86 -3.01
N LEU A 56 -8.04 5.19 -1.76
CA LEU A 56 -9.42 5.19 -1.26
C LEU A 56 -10.33 6.08 -2.09
N GLY A 57 -9.91 7.32 -2.35
CA GLY A 57 -10.70 8.24 -3.18
C GLY A 57 -10.96 7.67 -4.58
N ALA A 58 -9.94 7.12 -5.23
CA ALA A 58 -10.09 6.55 -6.57
C ALA A 58 -10.98 5.29 -6.61
N LEU A 59 -10.97 4.46 -5.56
CA LEU A 59 -11.76 3.24 -5.50
C LEU A 59 -13.23 3.51 -5.17
N LEU A 60 -13.49 4.39 -4.21
CA LEU A 60 -14.86 4.68 -3.74
C LEU A 60 -15.69 5.49 -4.74
N ASP A 61 -15.06 6.11 -5.74
CA ASP A 61 -15.74 6.81 -6.83
C ASP A 61 -16.27 5.86 -7.93
N ILE A 62 -15.99 4.55 -7.86
CA ILE A 62 -16.38 3.55 -8.87
C ILE A 62 -17.72 2.91 -8.50
N ASP A 63 -18.66 2.85 -9.44
CA ASP A 63 -20.04 2.39 -9.20
C ASP A 63 -20.36 1.01 -9.80
N THR A 64 -19.39 0.33 -10.41
CA THR A 64 -19.56 -1.01 -10.97
C THR A 64 -18.51 -2.00 -10.48
N GLU A 65 -18.93 -3.24 -10.22
CA GLU A 65 -18.09 -4.29 -9.61
C GLU A 65 -16.86 -4.58 -10.49
N ALA A 66 -17.10 -4.76 -11.80
CA ALA A 66 -16.03 -5.06 -12.74
C ALA A 66 -15.01 -3.91 -12.89
N GLU A 67 -15.42 -2.65 -12.73
CA GLU A 67 -14.49 -1.53 -12.71
C GLU A 67 -13.76 -1.44 -11.37
N LEU A 68 -14.45 -1.73 -10.26
CA LEU A 68 -13.88 -1.70 -8.93
C LEU A 68 -12.80 -2.76 -8.74
N GLU A 69 -13.03 -3.99 -9.22
CA GLU A 69 -12.02 -5.05 -9.27
C GLU A 69 -10.78 -4.64 -10.08
N ARG A 70 -10.99 -3.99 -11.24
CA ARG A 70 -9.90 -3.46 -12.07
C ARG A 70 -9.18 -2.31 -11.38
N GLY A 71 -9.93 -1.45 -10.68
CA GLY A 71 -9.40 -0.38 -9.84
C GLY A 71 -8.51 -0.94 -8.75
N LEU A 72 -8.97 -1.95 -8.02
CA LEU A 72 -8.20 -2.63 -6.96
C LEU A 72 -6.90 -3.21 -7.48
N ALA A 73 -6.94 -3.95 -8.59
CA ALA A 73 -5.74 -4.49 -9.23
C ALA A 73 -4.75 -3.37 -9.61
N THR A 74 -5.27 -2.25 -10.14
CA THR A 74 -4.47 -1.09 -10.52
C THR A 74 -3.81 -0.43 -9.31
N GLN A 75 -4.57 -0.22 -8.22
CA GLN A 75 -4.05 0.37 -6.98
C GLN A 75 -3.02 -0.55 -6.31
N TYR A 76 -3.25 -1.86 -6.34
CA TYR A 76 -2.29 -2.86 -5.87
C TYR A 76 -0.97 -2.80 -6.65
N ILE A 77 -1.05 -2.73 -7.98
CA ILE A 77 0.14 -2.53 -8.84
C ILE A 77 0.86 -1.23 -8.48
N GLU A 78 0.15 -0.11 -8.34
CA GLU A 78 0.74 1.19 -8.00
C GLU A 78 1.52 1.12 -6.68
N VAL A 79 0.91 0.56 -5.62
CA VAL A 79 1.55 0.48 -4.30
C VAL A 79 2.72 -0.51 -4.30
N LYS A 80 2.63 -1.64 -5.01
CA LYS A 80 3.76 -2.58 -5.17
C LYS A 80 4.93 -1.93 -5.90
N CYS A 81 4.68 -1.22 -7.00
CA CYS A 81 5.70 -0.45 -7.71
C CYS A 81 6.36 0.58 -6.78
N HIS A 82 5.56 1.28 -5.99
CA HIS A 82 6.03 2.26 -5.04
C HIS A 82 6.93 1.63 -3.96
N TRP A 83 6.52 0.50 -3.39
CA TRP A 83 7.32 -0.29 -2.45
C TRP A 83 8.61 -0.80 -3.09
N THR A 84 8.57 -1.28 -4.33
CA THR A 84 9.77 -1.72 -5.07
C THR A 84 10.76 -0.56 -5.25
N MET A 85 10.27 0.65 -5.54
CA MET A 85 11.12 1.84 -5.65
C MET A 85 11.80 2.20 -4.32
N LEU A 86 11.06 2.12 -3.20
CA LEU A 86 11.64 2.36 -1.86
C LEU A 86 12.73 1.32 -1.54
N ASN A 87 12.47 0.03 -1.79
CA ASN A 87 13.45 -1.02 -1.56
C ASN A 87 14.69 -0.90 -2.45
N THR A 88 14.51 -0.47 -3.70
CA THR A 88 15.64 -0.19 -4.60
C THR A 88 16.52 0.93 -4.05
N GLN A 89 15.91 1.99 -3.49
CA GLN A 89 16.65 3.09 -2.85
C GLN A 89 17.39 2.61 -1.60
N ILE A 90 16.72 1.83 -0.74
CA ILE A 90 17.33 1.23 0.46
C ILE A 90 18.56 0.41 0.08
N GLN A 91 18.43 -0.48 -0.92
CA GLN A 91 19.54 -1.31 -1.40
C GLN A 91 20.70 -0.47 -1.93
N HIS A 92 20.40 0.56 -2.74
CA HIS A 92 21.42 1.45 -3.28
C HIS A 92 22.13 2.26 -2.18
N GLN A 93 21.40 2.82 -1.21
CA GLN A 93 22.00 3.54 -0.08
C GLN A 93 22.86 2.62 0.78
N THR A 94 22.38 1.40 1.06
CA THR A 94 23.14 0.38 1.78
C THR A 94 24.45 0.05 1.08
N ALA A 95 24.41 -0.18 -0.24
CA ALA A 95 25.59 -0.49 -1.03
C ALA A 95 26.60 0.66 -1.08
N ARG A 96 26.13 1.92 -1.09
CA ARG A 96 26.99 3.12 -1.19
C ARG A 96 27.56 3.58 0.15
N SER A 97 26.78 3.47 1.22
CA SER A 97 27.03 4.16 2.49
C SER A 97 27.09 3.22 3.70
N GLY A 98 26.85 1.92 3.50
CA GLY A 98 26.88 0.90 4.55
C GLY A 98 25.57 0.76 5.34
N ALA A 99 24.70 1.77 5.29
CA ALA A 99 23.36 1.76 5.86
C ALA A 99 22.44 2.69 5.05
N PRO A 100 21.13 2.38 4.94
CA PRO A 100 20.13 3.30 4.41
C PRO A 100 19.71 4.33 5.47
N GLU A 101 19.06 5.39 5.04
CA GLU A 101 18.35 6.32 5.92
C GLU A 101 17.13 5.62 6.55
N ASP A 102 16.95 5.80 7.87
CA ASP A 102 15.87 5.14 8.60
C ASP A 102 14.48 5.56 8.08
N ASP A 103 14.31 6.83 7.66
CA ASP A 103 13.04 7.33 7.15
C ASP A 103 12.56 6.53 5.92
N LEU A 104 13.48 6.06 5.07
CA LEU A 104 13.18 5.19 3.94
C LEU A 104 12.75 3.79 4.39
N ILE A 105 13.40 3.23 5.42
CA ILE A 105 13.01 1.94 5.97
C ILE A 105 11.58 2.02 6.52
N TYR A 106 11.29 3.00 7.38
CA TYR A 106 9.96 3.14 7.98
C TYR A 106 8.87 3.45 6.95
N ARG A 107 9.17 4.23 5.90
CA ARG A 107 8.25 4.39 4.75
C ARG A 107 7.98 3.05 4.06
N ALA A 108 9.02 2.27 3.76
CA ALA A 108 8.86 0.98 3.09
C ALA A 108 8.03 -0.01 3.94
N THR A 109 8.28 -0.05 5.25
CA THR A 109 7.52 -0.87 6.20
C THR A 109 6.05 -0.44 6.24
N CYS A 110 5.76 0.85 6.42
CA CYS A 110 4.38 1.34 6.45
C CYS A 110 3.64 1.12 5.12
N VAL A 111 4.32 1.27 3.97
CA VAL A 111 3.74 0.94 2.66
C VAL A 111 3.45 -0.56 2.52
N SER A 112 4.28 -1.42 3.12
CA SER A 112 4.04 -2.87 3.11
C SER A 112 2.76 -3.27 3.83
N LEU A 113 2.34 -2.53 4.86
CA LEU A 113 1.06 -2.75 5.54
C LEU A 113 -0.14 -2.45 4.63
N ILE A 114 -0.05 -1.40 3.78
CA ILE A 114 -1.07 -1.14 2.75
C ILE A 114 -1.19 -2.34 1.81
N ILE A 115 -0.05 -2.86 1.35
CA ILE A 115 -0.01 -4.03 0.47
C ILE A 115 -0.67 -5.23 1.13
N GLN A 116 -0.29 -5.54 2.38
CA GLN A 116 -0.83 -6.67 3.14
C GLN A 116 -2.34 -6.57 3.33
N ASN A 117 -2.89 -5.36 3.52
CA ASN A 117 -4.32 -5.17 3.67
C ASN A 117 -5.08 -5.26 2.33
N LEU A 118 -4.43 -4.93 1.21
CA LEU A 118 -5.04 -5.05 -0.12
C LEU A 118 -5.04 -6.48 -0.66
N GLU A 119 -4.01 -7.28 -0.39
CA GLU A 119 -3.86 -8.62 -0.94
C GLU A 119 -5.10 -9.51 -0.73
N PRO A 120 -5.76 -9.54 0.46
CA PRO A 120 -6.99 -10.29 0.70
C PRO A 120 -8.22 -9.83 -0.09
N LEU A 121 -8.19 -8.62 -0.66
CA LEU A 121 -9.27 -8.10 -1.50
C LEU A 121 -9.18 -8.61 -2.94
N LEU A 122 -8.02 -9.14 -3.32
CA LEU A 122 -7.77 -9.74 -4.62
C LEU A 122 -7.84 -11.28 -4.51
N SER A 123 -8.13 -11.97 -5.61
CA SER A 123 -7.95 -13.42 -5.64
C SER A 123 -6.46 -13.77 -5.59
N GLN A 124 -6.12 -14.92 -5.00
CA GLN A 124 -4.73 -15.39 -4.94
C GLN A 124 -4.10 -15.50 -6.34
N ASP A 125 -4.84 -16.09 -7.30
CA ASP A 125 -4.39 -16.18 -8.70
C ASP A 125 -4.07 -14.80 -9.29
N ARG A 126 -4.88 -13.78 -8.97
CA ARG A 126 -4.65 -12.40 -9.41
C ARG A 126 -3.39 -11.82 -8.77
N VAL A 127 -3.19 -12.02 -7.46
CA VAL A 127 -2.00 -11.57 -6.74
C VAL A 127 -0.74 -12.20 -7.36
N ASP A 128 -0.78 -13.50 -7.65
CA ASP A 128 0.34 -14.24 -8.24
C ASP A 128 0.65 -13.73 -9.65
N ASP A 129 -0.38 -13.60 -10.52
CA ASP A 129 -0.24 -13.07 -11.88
C ASP A 129 0.36 -11.65 -11.90
N LEU A 130 -0.15 -10.76 -11.04
CA LEU A 130 0.32 -9.38 -10.95
C LEU A 130 1.75 -9.30 -10.40
N THR A 131 2.09 -10.16 -9.44
CA THR A 131 3.44 -10.22 -8.87
C THR A 131 4.44 -10.75 -9.89
N ALA A 132 4.07 -11.78 -10.64
CA ALA A 132 4.89 -12.31 -11.74
C ALA A 132 5.12 -11.24 -12.83
N PHE A 133 4.05 -10.54 -13.23
CA PHE A 133 4.15 -9.42 -14.17
C PHE A 133 5.11 -8.33 -13.68
N LEU A 134 5.05 -7.96 -12.40
CA LEU A 134 5.92 -6.91 -11.83
C LEU A 134 7.38 -7.35 -11.66
N ALA A 135 7.64 -8.65 -11.54
CA ALA A 135 9.01 -9.16 -11.49
C ALA A 135 9.71 -9.04 -12.85
N GLU A 136 8.98 -9.17 -13.96
CA GLU A 136 9.52 -9.14 -15.33
C GLU A 136 8.68 -8.26 -16.29
N PRO A 137 8.57 -6.94 -16.04
CA PRO A 137 7.58 -6.07 -16.72
C PRO A 137 7.88 -5.76 -18.20
N LEU A 138 9.06 -6.13 -18.72
CA LEU A 138 9.54 -5.82 -20.07
C LEU A 138 9.85 -7.06 -20.92
N GLN A 139 9.49 -8.26 -20.45
CA GLN A 139 9.61 -9.48 -21.25
C GLN A 139 8.39 -9.71 -22.15
#